data_AF-A0A371PCS6-F1
#
_entry.id   AF-A0A371PCS6-F1
#
_cell.length_a   1.000
_cell.length_b   1.000
_cell.length_c   1.000
_cell.angle_alpha   90.00
_cell.angle_beta   90.00
_cell.angle_gamma   90.00
#
_symmetry.space_group_name_H-M   'P 1'
#
loop_
_entity.id
_entity.type
_entity.pdbx_description
1 polymer ?
#
loop_
_entity_poly.entity_id
_entity_poly.type
_entity_poly.pdbx_seq_one_letter_code
_entity_poly.pdbx_strand_id
1 'polypeptide(L)'
;MSLVPLPDALRAAAVDPPQPPVPARDAATIVVVRDGDQGVEAYLMRRQTSMAFAAGMYVFPGGGLTTSDVEHRVPWVGPDAEQWGARFRCDPALAKGLVVAAVRETFEETGILLAGPDADTVVSDTSDGEIQAARLALDTGEVSFAEFLSSRGLVLRADLLGAWAHWITPEFEPRRYDTRFFVAALPAGQRVGEMSRESDHAAWVPLSRVLAAVEAGEAAMMPPTVTACREVAAHTAATVVAASQGREFPTVLPRLVLVDDRPYLETDLGESP
;
A
#
# COMPACT_ATOMS: atom_id res chain seq x y z
N MET A 1 -1.06 -8.32 23.25
CA MET A 1 -0.41 -9.22 22.28
C MET A 1 -1.51 -10.04 21.64
N SER A 2 -1.55 -10.06 20.32
CA SER A 2 -2.57 -10.79 19.55
C SER A 2 -1.94 -12.03 18.93
N LEU A 3 -2.63 -13.17 19.04
CA LEU A 3 -2.24 -14.45 18.46
C LEU A 3 -3.19 -14.80 17.33
N VAL A 4 -2.64 -14.91 16.11
CA VAL A 4 -3.39 -15.35 14.94
C VAL A 4 -2.88 -16.73 14.53
N PRO A 5 -3.75 -17.75 14.32
CA PRO A 5 -3.31 -19.04 13.81
C PRO A 5 -2.48 -18.86 12.54
N LEU A 6 -1.34 -19.55 12.44
CA LEU A 6 -0.48 -19.43 11.25
C LEU A 6 -1.28 -19.84 9.99
N PRO A 7 -1.43 -18.94 9.00
CA PRO A 7 -2.12 -19.27 7.76
C PRO A 7 -1.46 -20.46 7.05
N ASP A 8 -2.25 -21.32 6.43
CA ASP A 8 -1.75 -22.53 5.76
C ASP A 8 -0.70 -22.23 4.69
N ALA A 9 -0.86 -21.10 3.98
CA ALA A 9 0.09 -20.62 2.98
C ALA A 9 1.49 -20.33 3.54
N LEU A 10 1.62 -20.07 4.85
CA LEU A 10 2.88 -19.73 5.51
C LEU A 10 3.53 -20.93 6.22
N ARG A 11 2.82 -22.06 6.34
CA ARG A 11 3.31 -23.23 7.11
C ARG A 11 4.59 -23.82 6.55
N ALA A 12 4.73 -23.90 5.22
CA ALA A 12 5.92 -24.47 4.60
C ALA A 12 7.19 -23.68 4.98
N ALA A 13 7.13 -22.35 4.90
CA ALA A 13 8.24 -21.47 5.27
C ALA A 13 8.53 -21.50 6.79
N ALA A 14 7.51 -21.72 7.62
CA ALA A 14 7.69 -21.82 9.07
C ALA A 14 8.42 -23.10 9.52
N VAL A 15 8.37 -24.18 8.73
CA VAL A 15 9.03 -25.45 9.06
C VAL A 15 10.54 -25.42 8.79
N ASP A 16 10.95 -24.81 7.68
CA ASP A 16 12.36 -24.70 7.26
C ASP A 16 12.67 -23.25 6.84
N PRO A 17 12.82 -22.33 7.81
CA PRO A 17 13.04 -20.93 7.52
C PRO A 17 14.44 -20.67 6.94
N PRO A 18 14.61 -19.67 6.05
CA PRO A 18 15.92 -19.25 5.59
C PRO A 18 16.84 -18.85 6.75
N GLN A 19 18.11 -19.26 6.67
CA GLN A 19 19.14 -18.92 7.66
C GLN A 19 20.41 -18.39 6.95
N PRO A 20 20.82 -17.14 7.16
CA PRO A 20 20.15 -16.12 7.98
C PRO A 20 18.81 -15.67 7.36
N PRO A 21 17.93 -14.96 8.12
CA PRO A 21 16.72 -14.38 7.57
C PRO A 21 17.00 -13.51 6.34
N VAL A 22 16.16 -13.64 5.32
CA VAL A 22 16.27 -12.82 4.10
C VAL A 22 16.04 -11.35 4.47
N PRO A 23 16.86 -10.39 4.00
CA PRO A 23 16.59 -8.97 4.23
C PRO A 23 15.22 -8.55 3.69
N ALA A 24 14.47 -7.80 4.49
CA ALA A 24 13.19 -7.23 4.04
C ALA A 24 13.46 -6.08 3.05
N ARG A 25 12.75 -6.08 1.93
CA ARG A 25 12.82 -5.00 0.93
C ARG A 25 11.84 -3.90 1.30
N ASP A 26 12.28 -2.65 1.27
CA ASP A 26 11.38 -1.51 1.48
C ASP A 26 10.26 -1.50 0.43
N ALA A 27 9.04 -1.29 0.89
CA ALA A 27 7.84 -1.24 0.06
C ALA A 27 6.87 -0.18 0.58
N ALA A 28 6.01 0.28 -0.32
CA ALA A 28 4.96 1.23 -0.01
C ALA A 28 3.64 0.83 -0.66
N THR A 29 2.53 1.09 0.03
CA THR A 29 1.19 0.80 -0.48
C THR A 29 0.20 1.88 -0.06
N ILE A 30 -0.82 2.14 -0.87
CA ILE A 30 -1.84 3.15 -0.58
C ILE A 30 -3.23 2.50 -0.48
N VAL A 31 -3.88 2.69 0.66
CA VAL A 31 -5.32 2.47 0.80
C VAL A 31 -6.03 3.68 0.18
N VAL A 32 -6.30 3.61 -1.13
CA VAL A 32 -7.09 4.63 -1.81
C VAL A 32 -8.57 4.40 -1.54
N VAL A 33 -9.24 5.41 -0.99
CA VAL A 33 -10.65 5.33 -0.62
C VAL A 33 -11.54 6.32 -1.34
N ARG A 34 -12.82 5.96 -1.45
CA ARG A 34 -13.91 6.87 -1.81
C ARG A 34 -15.13 6.57 -0.95
N ASP A 35 -16.06 7.51 -0.85
CA ASP A 35 -17.34 7.25 -0.21
C ASP A 35 -18.29 6.58 -1.22
N GLY A 36 -18.94 5.50 -0.80
CA GLY A 36 -19.97 4.78 -1.56
C GLY A 36 -21.27 4.63 -0.78
N ASP A 37 -22.29 4.06 -1.42
CA ASP A 37 -23.65 3.94 -0.85
C ASP A 37 -23.70 3.04 0.40
N GLN A 38 -22.73 2.13 0.55
CA GLN A 38 -22.63 1.20 1.69
C GLN A 38 -21.50 1.55 2.66
N GLY A 39 -21.09 2.82 2.67
CA GLY A 39 -19.97 3.32 3.45
C GLY A 39 -18.70 3.48 2.61
N VAL A 40 -17.57 3.63 3.27
CA VAL A 40 -16.28 3.82 2.59
C VAL A 40 -15.90 2.58 1.78
N GLU A 41 -15.48 2.81 0.55
CA GLU A 41 -14.95 1.81 -0.36
C GLU A 41 -13.45 2.01 -0.51
N ALA A 42 -12.69 0.93 -0.54
CA ALA A 42 -11.29 0.96 -0.95
C ALA A 42 -11.13 0.34 -2.33
N TYR A 43 -10.17 0.85 -3.10
CA TYR A 43 -9.77 0.19 -4.33
C TYR A 43 -8.90 -1.03 -3.99
N LEU A 44 -9.40 -2.20 -4.31
CA LEU A 44 -8.75 -3.48 -4.02
C LEU A 44 -8.54 -4.26 -5.30
N MET A 45 -7.39 -4.92 -5.38
CA MET A 45 -7.02 -5.80 -6.48
C MET A 45 -6.82 -7.21 -5.97
N ARG A 46 -7.27 -8.21 -6.71
CA ARG A 46 -7.04 -9.62 -6.41
C ARG A 46 -5.90 -10.12 -7.28
N ARG A 47 -4.82 -10.55 -6.62
CA ARG A 47 -3.62 -11.05 -7.30
C ARG A 47 -3.93 -12.34 -8.05
N GLN A 48 -3.34 -12.53 -9.22
CA GLN A 48 -3.49 -13.80 -9.95
C GLN A 48 -3.11 -15.00 -9.06
N THR A 49 -3.86 -16.09 -9.19
CA THR A 49 -3.60 -17.33 -8.43
C THR A 49 -2.27 -18.01 -8.81
N SER A 50 -1.70 -17.65 -9.95
CA SER A 50 -0.39 -18.10 -10.44
C SER A 50 0.79 -17.43 -9.73
N MET A 51 0.56 -16.36 -8.97
CA MET A 51 1.65 -15.59 -8.37
C MET A 51 2.31 -16.33 -7.21
N ALA A 52 3.63 -16.21 -7.11
CA ALA A 52 4.40 -16.86 -6.05
C ALA A 52 4.16 -16.29 -4.63
N PHE A 53 3.59 -15.09 -4.52
CA PHE A 53 3.31 -14.42 -3.25
C PHE A 53 1.90 -13.82 -3.25
N ALA A 54 1.15 -14.09 -2.17
CA ALA A 54 -0.23 -13.64 -1.95
C ALA A 54 -1.19 -13.96 -3.11
N ALA A 55 -1.01 -15.11 -3.78
CA ALA A 55 -1.87 -15.57 -4.87
C ALA A 55 -3.35 -15.63 -4.44
N GLY A 56 -4.25 -15.07 -5.26
CA GLY A 56 -5.69 -15.04 -5.00
C GLY A 56 -6.12 -14.13 -3.84
N MET A 57 -5.18 -13.45 -3.17
CA MET A 57 -5.49 -12.53 -2.08
C MET A 57 -5.81 -11.12 -2.61
N TYR A 58 -6.69 -10.43 -1.90
CA TYR A 58 -6.93 -9.01 -2.11
C TYR A 58 -5.79 -8.19 -1.51
N VAL A 59 -5.34 -7.19 -2.27
CA VAL A 59 -4.28 -6.25 -1.92
C VAL A 59 -4.69 -4.83 -2.33
N PHE A 60 -4.04 -3.85 -1.70
CA PHE A 60 -4.05 -2.46 -2.16
C PHE A 60 -2.98 -2.27 -3.24
N PRO A 61 -3.06 -1.20 -4.04
CA PRO A 61 -1.97 -0.85 -4.93
C PRO A 61 -0.70 -0.51 -4.15
N GLY A 62 0.45 -0.91 -4.69
CA GLY A 62 1.74 -0.73 -4.04
C GLY A 62 2.78 -1.75 -4.45
N GLY A 63 4.02 -1.43 -4.14
CA GLY A 63 5.15 -2.24 -4.56
C GLY A 63 6.46 -1.82 -3.89
N GLY A 64 7.55 -2.32 -4.47
CA GLY A 64 8.89 -2.15 -3.91
C GLY A 64 9.45 -0.76 -4.19
N LEU A 65 10.20 -0.23 -3.22
CA LEU A 65 11.03 0.95 -3.46
C LEU A 65 12.10 0.63 -4.51
N THR A 66 12.27 1.53 -5.48
CA THR A 66 13.32 1.44 -6.49
C THR A 66 14.38 2.52 -6.28
N THR A 67 15.57 2.33 -6.85
CA THR A 67 16.65 3.32 -6.80
C THR A 67 16.23 4.68 -7.38
N SER A 68 15.45 4.67 -8.47
CA SER A 68 14.92 5.88 -9.12
C SER A 68 14.00 6.72 -8.23
N ASP A 69 13.32 6.08 -7.27
CA ASP A 69 12.43 6.79 -6.32
C ASP A 69 13.24 7.68 -5.35
N VAL A 70 14.51 7.33 -5.11
CA VAL A 70 15.39 8.03 -4.17
C VAL A 70 16.29 9.04 -4.90
N GLU A 71 16.99 8.59 -5.94
CA GLU A 71 18.06 9.33 -6.61
C GLU A 71 17.57 10.55 -7.39
N HIS A 72 16.38 10.46 -8.00
CA HIS A 72 15.86 11.55 -8.81
C HIS A 72 15.20 12.65 -7.97
N ARG A 73 15.33 13.88 -8.45
CA ARG A 73 14.60 15.02 -7.90
C ARG A 73 13.17 14.97 -8.41
N VAL A 74 12.22 14.79 -7.49
CA VAL A 74 10.79 14.84 -7.78
C VAL A 74 10.27 16.22 -7.39
N PRO A 75 9.59 16.97 -8.28
CA PRO A 75 8.88 18.18 -7.91
C PRO A 75 7.80 17.85 -6.87
N TRP A 76 7.68 18.64 -5.81
CA TRP A 76 7.04 18.21 -4.57
C TRP A 76 6.22 19.31 -3.90
N VAL A 77 5.05 18.95 -3.40
CA VAL A 77 4.22 19.75 -2.49
C VAL A 77 3.82 18.90 -1.29
N GLY A 78 3.78 19.52 -0.11
CA GLY A 78 3.32 18.90 1.13
C GLY A 78 4.45 18.68 2.13
N PRO A 79 4.26 17.80 3.13
CA PRO A 79 5.26 17.54 4.15
C PRO A 79 6.58 17.11 3.52
N ASP A 80 7.68 17.62 4.05
CA ASP A 80 9.01 17.30 3.53
C ASP A 80 9.50 15.91 3.97
N ALA A 81 10.69 15.54 3.47
CA ALA A 81 11.32 14.26 3.75
C ALA A 81 11.60 14.04 5.25
N GLU A 82 11.92 15.10 6.00
CA GLU A 82 12.18 14.99 7.45
C GLU A 82 10.88 14.73 8.21
N GLN A 83 9.80 15.41 7.84
CA GLN A 83 8.48 15.19 8.42
C GLN A 83 8.01 13.74 8.16
N TRP A 84 8.14 13.24 6.94
CA TRP A 84 7.82 11.84 6.63
C TRP A 84 8.73 10.84 7.35
N GLY A 85 10.04 11.14 7.43
CA GLY A 85 11.01 10.34 8.17
C GLY A 85 10.65 10.25 9.65
N ALA A 86 10.19 11.33 10.26
CA ALA A 86 9.69 11.33 11.64
C ALA A 86 8.43 10.46 11.79
N ARG A 87 7.48 10.51 10.84
CA ARG A 87 6.25 9.70 10.89
C ARG A 87 6.53 8.19 10.80
N PHE A 88 7.44 7.78 9.93
CA PHE A 88 7.81 6.36 9.75
C PHE A 88 9.04 5.92 10.58
N ARG A 89 9.64 6.83 11.34
CA ARG A 89 10.85 6.60 12.14
C ARG A 89 12.00 6.03 11.30
N CYS A 90 12.25 6.63 10.14
CA CYS A 90 13.30 6.22 9.22
C CYS A 90 14.09 7.42 8.67
N ASP A 91 15.17 7.13 7.94
CA ASP A 91 15.99 8.15 7.30
C ASP A 91 15.16 9.00 6.31
N PRO A 92 15.33 10.34 6.27
CA PRO A 92 14.57 11.20 5.37
C PRO A 92 14.67 10.82 3.88
N ALA A 93 15.82 10.35 3.40
CA ALA A 93 15.96 9.93 2.01
C ALA A 93 15.12 8.68 1.71
N LEU A 94 15.09 7.73 2.64
CA LEU A 94 14.22 6.55 2.56
C LEU A 94 12.74 6.97 2.60
N ALA A 95 12.37 7.89 3.50
CA ALA A 95 11.00 8.36 3.63
C ALA A 95 10.49 9.06 2.35
N LYS A 96 11.31 9.93 1.76
CA LYS A 96 11.03 10.55 0.45
C LYS A 96 10.81 9.46 -0.60
N GLY A 97 11.72 8.49 -0.70
CA GLY A 97 11.63 7.40 -1.66
C GLY A 97 10.35 6.60 -1.51
N LEU A 98 9.95 6.27 -0.27
CA LEU A 98 8.72 5.54 0.03
C LEU A 98 7.45 6.29 -0.40
N VAL A 99 7.41 7.62 -0.24
CA VAL A 99 6.30 8.44 -0.72
C VAL A 99 6.24 8.45 -2.25
N VAL A 100 7.40 8.59 -2.92
CA VAL A 100 7.49 8.53 -4.38
C VAL A 100 7.02 7.16 -4.89
N ALA A 101 7.53 6.08 -4.30
CA ALA A 101 7.13 4.71 -4.64
C ALA A 101 5.63 4.48 -4.43
N ALA A 102 5.06 4.96 -3.32
CA ALA A 102 3.63 4.83 -3.05
C ALA A 102 2.77 5.41 -4.18
N VAL A 103 3.09 6.63 -4.63
CA VAL A 103 2.35 7.33 -5.69
C VAL A 103 2.62 6.71 -7.06
N ARG A 104 3.88 6.37 -7.36
CA ARG A 104 4.30 5.72 -8.61
C ARG A 104 3.57 4.40 -8.81
N GLU A 105 3.68 3.48 -7.84
CA GLU A 105 3.06 2.14 -7.90
C GLU A 105 1.54 2.27 -8.04
N THR A 106 0.92 3.19 -7.28
CA THR A 106 -0.52 3.44 -7.41
C THR A 106 -0.91 3.91 -8.81
N PHE A 107 -0.11 4.77 -9.42
CA PHE A 107 -0.36 5.21 -10.79
C PHE A 107 -0.14 4.09 -11.81
N GLU A 108 0.96 3.34 -11.70
CA GLU A 108 1.29 2.20 -12.56
C GLU A 108 0.17 1.14 -12.53
N GLU A 109 -0.33 0.79 -11.35
CA GLU A 109 -1.30 -0.30 -11.21
C GLU A 109 -2.75 0.11 -11.48
N THR A 110 -3.09 1.38 -11.23
CA THR A 110 -4.50 1.82 -11.19
C THR A 110 -4.82 3.02 -12.09
N GLY A 111 -3.81 3.77 -12.54
CA GLY A 111 -4.00 5.06 -13.21
C GLY A 111 -4.41 6.21 -12.30
N ILE A 112 -4.55 5.98 -10.99
CA ILE A 112 -4.80 7.04 -10.00
C ILE A 112 -3.49 7.79 -9.73
N LEU A 113 -3.50 9.10 -9.94
CA LEU A 113 -2.31 9.94 -9.83
C LEU A 113 -2.48 10.98 -8.71
N LEU A 114 -1.65 10.89 -7.67
CA LEU A 114 -1.57 11.89 -6.60
C LEU A 114 -0.55 12.99 -6.97
N ALA A 115 -0.83 13.68 -8.08
CA ALA A 115 -0.03 14.77 -8.59
C ALA A 115 -0.91 15.80 -9.34
N GLY A 116 -0.40 17.02 -9.47
CA GLY A 116 -1.08 18.13 -10.15
C GLY A 116 -0.08 19.19 -10.62
N PRO A 117 -0.52 20.24 -11.33
CA PRO A 117 0.37 21.31 -11.78
C PRO A 117 0.88 22.20 -10.63
N ASP A 118 0.20 22.20 -9.48
CA ASP A 118 0.51 23.05 -8.34
C ASP A 118 0.04 22.43 -7.01
N ALA A 119 0.09 23.22 -5.93
CA ALA A 119 -0.26 22.80 -4.59
C ALA A 119 -1.77 22.72 -4.30
N ASP A 120 -2.61 23.21 -5.20
CA ASP A 120 -4.04 23.36 -4.95
C ASP A 120 -4.88 22.42 -5.83
N THR A 121 -4.30 21.96 -6.94
CA THR A 121 -4.99 21.15 -7.94
C THR A 121 -4.34 19.78 -8.13
N VAL A 122 -5.10 18.88 -8.75
CA VAL A 122 -4.68 17.53 -9.17
C VAL A 122 -5.01 17.37 -10.64
N VAL A 123 -4.33 16.44 -11.32
CA VAL A 123 -4.77 16.00 -12.64
C VAL A 123 -6.15 15.37 -12.50
N SER A 124 -7.19 16.01 -13.02
CA SER A 124 -8.58 15.56 -12.82
C SER A 124 -8.98 14.39 -13.73
N ASP A 125 -8.30 14.21 -14.85
CA ASP A 125 -8.58 13.13 -15.79
C ASP A 125 -7.26 12.47 -16.20
N THR A 126 -7.10 11.20 -15.80
CA THR A 126 -5.94 10.38 -16.15
C THR A 126 -6.26 9.40 -17.28
N SER A 127 -7.46 9.45 -17.86
CA SER A 127 -7.91 8.53 -18.91
C SER A 127 -7.43 8.89 -20.33
N ASP A 128 -6.83 10.08 -20.50
CA ASP A 128 -6.27 10.49 -21.79
C ASP A 128 -5.14 9.55 -22.26
N GLY A 129 -5.06 9.37 -23.58
CA GLY A 129 -4.12 8.43 -24.21
C GLY A 129 -2.65 8.75 -23.92
N GLU A 130 -2.29 10.01 -23.77
CA GLU A 130 -0.91 10.41 -23.44
C GLU A 130 -0.52 10.04 -22.00
N ILE A 131 -1.47 10.10 -21.07
CA ILE A 131 -1.27 9.70 -19.67
C ILE A 131 -1.21 8.18 -19.57
N GLN A 132 -2.08 7.45 -20.28
CA GLN A 132 -2.03 5.99 -20.31
C GLN A 132 -0.76 5.46 -20.98
N ALA A 133 -0.28 6.10 -22.05
CA ALA A 133 0.99 5.74 -22.67
C ALA A 133 2.17 5.97 -21.72
N ALA A 134 2.18 7.09 -20.98
CA ALA A 134 3.21 7.36 -19.99
C ALA A 134 3.17 6.38 -18.80
N ARG A 135 1.97 5.99 -18.36
CA ARG A 135 1.78 4.96 -17.36
C ARG A 135 2.39 3.62 -17.79
N LEU A 136 2.18 3.22 -19.04
CA LEU A 136 2.78 1.98 -19.57
C LEU A 136 4.31 2.10 -19.67
N ALA A 137 4.84 3.27 -20.03
CA ALA A 137 6.28 3.51 -20.07
C ALA A 137 6.93 3.50 -18.67
N LEU A 138 6.18 3.87 -17.62
CA LEU A 138 6.60 3.70 -16.22
C LEU A 138 6.62 2.23 -15.82
N ASP A 139 5.55 1.49 -16.12
CA ASP A 139 5.44 0.04 -15.83
C ASP A 139 6.57 -0.78 -16.48
N THR A 140 7.03 -0.40 -17.68
CA THR A 140 8.17 -1.05 -18.35
C THR A 140 9.54 -0.52 -17.91
N GLY A 141 9.59 0.54 -17.09
CA GLY A 141 10.81 1.20 -16.66
C GLY A 141 11.53 2.00 -17.76
N GLU A 142 10.83 2.36 -18.85
CA GLU A 142 11.37 3.18 -19.94
C GLU A 142 11.61 4.64 -19.50
N VAL A 143 10.75 5.15 -18.61
CA VAL A 143 10.91 6.47 -17.99
C VAL A 143 10.78 6.34 -16.47
N SER A 144 11.47 7.21 -15.73
CA SER A 144 11.27 7.32 -14.28
C SER A 144 10.04 8.17 -13.95
N PHE A 145 9.47 7.98 -12.76
CA PHE A 145 8.35 8.80 -12.29
C PHE A 145 8.70 10.30 -12.17
N ALA A 146 9.95 10.59 -11.81
CA ALA A 146 10.46 11.96 -11.76
C ALA A 146 10.46 12.64 -13.14
N GLU A 147 10.89 11.92 -14.19
CA GLU A 147 10.88 12.41 -15.57
C GLU A 147 9.45 12.58 -16.10
N PHE A 148 8.57 11.61 -15.78
CA PHE A 148 7.15 11.71 -16.09
C PHE A 148 6.54 13.00 -15.54
N LEU A 149 6.73 13.28 -14.24
CA LEU A 149 6.21 14.49 -13.61
C LEU A 149 6.84 15.76 -14.20
N SER A 150 8.17 15.79 -14.32
CA SER A 150 8.90 16.97 -14.79
C SER A 150 8.55 17.35 -16.23
N SER A 151 8.43 16.35 -17.12
CA SER A 151 8.06 16.57 -18.53
C SER A 151 6.66 17.18 -18.71
N ARG A 152 5.80 17.05 -17.71
CA ARG A 152 4.41 17.53 -17.71
C ARG A 152 4.18 18.72 -16.80
N GLY A 153 5.24 19.26 -16.18
CA GLY A 153 5.12 20.35 -15.21
C GLY A 153 4.27 19.98 -13.99
N LEU A 154 4.28 18.70 -13.61
CA LEU A 154 3.52 18.21 -12.46
C LEU A 154 4.41 18.13 -11.21
N VAL A 155 3.77 18.33 -10.06
CA VAL A 155 4.31 18.12 -8.72
C VAL A 155 3.62 16.96 -8.04
N LEU A 156 4.39 16.12 -7.34
CA LEU A 156 3.87 15.10 -6.43
C LEU A 156 3.17 15.82 -5.27
N ARG A 157 1.92 15.43 -5.00
CA ARG A 157 1.08 15.99 -3.93
C ARG A 157 1.15 15.13 -2.67
N ALA A 158 2.24 15.25 -1.92
CA ALA A 158 2.48 14.45 -0.72
C ALA A 158 1.53 14.82 0.42
N ASP A 159 0.98 16.03 0.40
CA ASP A 159 -0.07 16.48 1.31
C ASP A 159 -1.41 15.75 1.16
N LEU A 160 -1.63 15.03 0.06
CA LEU A 160 -2.81 14.18 -0.13
C LEU A 160 -2.66 12.79 0.51
N LEU A 161 -1.47 12.47 1.04
CA LEU A 161 -1.17 11.19 1.68
C LEU A 161 -1.25 11.30 3.21
N GLY A 162 -1.64 10.20 3.84
CA GLY A 162 -1.56 10.02 5.29
C GLY A 162 -0.75 8.78 5.68
N ALA A 163 0.19 8.88 6.63
CA ALA A 163 0.90 7.72 7.17
C ALA A 163 -0.02 6.86 8.04
N TRP A 164 -0.19 5.58 7.71
CA TRP A 164 -1.19 4.73 8.37
C TRP A 164 -0.62 3.59 9.22
N ALA A 165 0.28 2.78 8.66
CA ALA A 165 0.81 1.62 9.35
C ALA A 165 2.22 1.26 8.82
N HIS A 166 2.92 0.41 9.57
CA HIS A 166 4.25 -0.04 9.22
C HIS A 166 4.39 -1.52 9.59
N TRP A 167 4.55 -2.38 8.58
CA TRP A 167 4.57 -3.83 8.75
C TRP A 167 5.79 -4.45 8.09
N ILE A 168 6.48 -5.32 8.82
CA ILE A 168 7.60 -6.10 8.31
C ILE A 168 7.17 -7.56 8.21
N THR A 169 7.37 -8.17 7.04
CA THR A 169 7.12 -9.60 6.84
C THR A 169 7.96 -10.44 7.83
N PRO A 170 7.38 -11.47 8.46
CA PRO A 170 8.08 -12.36 9.38
C PRO A 170 9.42 -12.90 8.86
N GLU A 171 10.37 -13.11 9.78
CA GLU A 171 11.74 -13.54 9.44
C GLU A 171 11.83 -14.93 8.83
N PHE A 172 10.85 -15.80 9.10
CA PHE A 172 10.80 -17.15 8.55
C PHE A 172 10.36 -17.17 7.08
N GLU A 173 9.81 -16.07 6.55
CA GLU A 173 9.37 -16.04 5.16
C GLU A 173 10.55 -15.83 4.19
N PRO A 174 10.59 -16.57 3.05
CA PRO A 174 11.66 -16.46 2.06
C PRO A 174 11.61 -15.17 1.23
N ARG A 175 10.47 -14.47 1.24
CA ARG A 175 10.29 -13.19 0.56
C ARG A 175 9.73 -12.19 1.55
N ARG A 176 10.52 -11.17 1.87
CA ARG A 176 10.21 -10.22 2.95
C ARG A 176 10.13 -8.80 2.45
N TYR A 177 9.18 -8.07 3.02
CA TYR A 177 8.93 -6.67 2.74
C TYR A 177 8.86 -5.87 4.04
N ASP A 178 9.44 -4.67 4.02
CA ASP A 178 9.31 -3.66 5.05
C ASP A 178 8.36 -2.56 4.53
N THR A 179 7.06 -2.79 4.74
CA THR A 179 5.99 -2.08 4.03
C THR A 179 5.44 -0.91 4.85
N ARG A 180 5.46 0.29 4.27
CA ARG A 180 4.78 1.48 4.79
C ARG A 180 3.43 1.64 4.11
N PHE A 181 2.39 1.72 4.92
CA PHE A 181 1.02 1.90 4.46
C PHE A 181 0.67 3.37 4.52
N PHE A 182 0.13 3.87 3.42
CA PHE A 182 -0.46 5.20 3.31
C PHE A 182 -1.97 5.09 3.12
N VAL A 183 -2.68 6.17 3.40
CA VAL A 183 -4.09 6.38 3.03
C VAL A 183 -4.20 7.60 2.13
N ALA A 184 -5.14 7.56 1.18
CA ALA A 184 -5.47 8.70 0.34
C ALA A 184 -6.94 8.66 -0.06
N ALA A 185 -7.56 9.82 -0.23
CA ALA A 185 -8.84 9.91 -0.94
C ALA A 185 -8.60 9.84 -2.45
N LEU A 186 -9.53 9.26 -3.20
CA LEU A 186 -9.55 9.33 -4.66
C LEU A 186 -9.55 10.80 -5.09
N PRO A 187 -8.56 11.26 -5.89
CA PRO A 187 -8.56 12.62 -6.43
C PRO A 187 -9.82 12.91 -7.25
N ALA A 188 -10.40 14.10 -7.05
CA ALA A 188 -11.64 14.48 -7.71
C ALA A 188 -11.50 14.42 -9.24
N GLY A 189 -12.50 13.80 -9.89
CA GLY A 189 -12.55 13.63 -11.35
C GLY A 189 -11.88 12.34 -11.85
N GLN A 190 -10.90 11.81 -11.13
CA GLN A 190 -10.18 10.63 -11.58
C GLN A 190 -11.04 9.37 -11.50
N ARG A 191 -10.74 8.44 -12.41
CA ARG A 191 -11.30 7.10 -12.44
C ARG A 191 -10.14 6.12 -12.52
N VAL A 192 -10.37 4.91 -12.03
CA VAL A 192 -9.42 3.81 -12.23
C VAL A 192 -9.32 3.53 -13.73
N GLY A 193 -8.10 3.43 -14.23
CA GLY A 193 -7.79 3.08 -15.62
C GLY A 193 -7.85 1.57 -15.87
N GLU A 194 -7.10 1.10 -16.87
CA GLU A 194 -7.01 -0.34 -17.16
C GLU A 194 -6.32 -1.11 -16.03
N MET A 195 -6.88 -2.27 -15.67
CA MET A 195 -6.37 -3.13 -14.61
C MET A 195 -4.95 -3.64 -14.91
N SER A 196 -4.08 -3.65 -13.90
CA SER A 196 -2.75 -4.26 -13.98
C SER A 196 -2.81 -5.73 -14.44
N ARG A 197 -1.80 -6.16 -15.21
CA ARG A 197 -1.67 -7.56 -15.64
C ARG A 197 -1.47 -8.52 -14.47
N GLU A 198 -1.03 -8.05 -13.31
CA GLU A 198 -0.79 -8.89 -12.13
C GLU A 198 -2.07 -9.24 -11.35
N SER A 199 -3.21 -8.64 -11.72
CA SER A 199 -4.49 -8.83 -11.05
C SER A 199 -5.52 -9.49 -11.97
N ASP A 200 -6.31 -10.42 -11.44
CA ASP A 200 -7.41 -11.06 -12.18
C ASP A 200 -8.77 -10.37 -11.94
N HIS A 201 -8.83 -9.52 -10.92
CA HIS A 201 -9.99 -8.72 -10.56
C HIS A 201 -9.52 -7.45 -9.84
N ALA A 202 -10.17 -6.33 -10.11
CA ALA A 202 -9.96 -5.10 -9.35
C ALA A 202 -11.27 -4.30 -9.30
N ALA A 203 -11.58 -3.76 -8.12
CA ALA A 203 -12.83 -3.05 -7.90
C ALA A 203 -12.71 -2.09 -6.72
N TRP A 204 -13.58 -1.08 -6.75
CA TRP A 204 -13.99 -0.41 -5.52
C TRP A 204 -14.89 -1.37 -4.73
N VAL A 205 -14.50 -1.66 -3.49
CA VAL A 205 -15.22 -2.60 -2.63
C VAL A 205 -15.55 -1.93 -1.30
N PRO A 206 -16.81 -1.95 -0.84
CA PRO A 206 -17.15 -1.52 0.52
C PRO A 206 -16.32 -2.29 1.54
N LEU A 207 -15.65 -1.57 2.44
CA LEU A 207 -14.74 -2.21 3.41
C LEU A 207 -15.49 -3.19 4.33
N SER A 208 -16.73 -2.87 4.70
CA SER A 208 -17.62 -3.76 5.45
C SER A 208 -17.86 -5.10 4.74
N ARG A 209 -18.08 -5.06 3.43
CA ARG A 209 -18.35 -6.26 2.63
C ARG A 209 -17.13 -7.16 2.50
N VAL A 210 -15.96 -6.60 2.21
CA VAL A 210 -14.76 -7.41 2.02
C VAL A 210 -14.28 -8.02 3.34
N LEU A 211 -14.45 -7.30 4.46
CA LEU A 211 -14.16 -7.83 5.79
C LEU A 211 -15.07 -9.01 6.15
N ALA A 212 -16.37 -8.90 5.86
CA ALA A 212 -17.31 -10.01 6.06
C ALA A 212 -16.97 -11.22 5.17
N ALA A 213 -16.55 -11.00 3.93
CA ALA A 213 -16.12 -12.08 3.03
C ALA A 213 -14.85 -12.78 3.54
N VAL A 214 -13.90 -12.04 4.11
CA VAL A 214 -12.71 -12.63 4.75
C VAL A 214 -13.09 -13.45 5.99
N GLU A 215 -13.98 -12.95 6.82
CA GLU A 215 -14.48 -13.67 8.00
C GLU A 215 -15.22 -14.96 7.61
N ALA A 216 -16.00 -14.92 6.52
CA ALA A 216 -16.68 -16.09 5.97
C ALA A 216 -15.76 -17.08 5.22
N GLY A 217 -14.48 -16.74 5.00
CA GLY A 217 -13.54 -17.53 4.22
C GLY A 217 -13.77 -17.50 2.71
N GLU A 218 -14.58 -16.55 2.21
CA GLU A 218 -14.89 -16.35 0.79
C GLU A 218 -13.87 -15.46 0.07
N ALA A 219 -13.10 -14.69 0.83
CA ALA A 219 -11.99 -13.87 0.36
C ALA A 219 -10.76 -14.08 1.24
N ALA A 220 -9.57 -13.91 0.67
CA ALA A 220 -8.32 -14.00 1.41
C ALA A 220 -7.59 -12.65 1.38
N MET A 221 -7.01 -12.28 2.52
CA MET A 221 -6.18 -11.09 2.70
C MET A 221 -5.07 -11.42 3.68
N MET A 222 -3.92 -10.76 3.52
CA MET A 222 -2.86 -10.80 4.53
C MET A 222 -3.29 -10.00 5.78
N PRO A 223 -2.80 -10.36 6.99
CA PRO A 223 -3.16 -9.64 8.22
C PRO A 223 -2.98 -8.10 8.18
N PRO A 224 -1.92 -7.54 7.56
CA PRO A 224 -1.79 -6.09 7.41
C PRO A 224 -2.95 -5.46 6.65
N THR A 225 -3.40 -6.11 5.57
CA THR A 225 -4.51 -5.64 4.72
C THR A 225 -5.84 -5.67 5.48
N VAL A 226 -6.12 -6.77 6.20
CA VAL A 226 -7.33 -6.86 7.04
C VAL A 226 -7.35 -5.77 8.11
N THR A 227 -6.21 -5.55 8.77
CA THR A 227 -6.08 -4.52 9.82
C THR A 227 -6.33 -3.14 9.25
N ALA A 228 -5.69 -2.79 8.14
CA ALA A 228 -5.89 -1.50 7.47
C ALA A 228 -7.36 -1.32 7.03
N CYS A 229 -7.99 -2.35 6.43
CA CYS A 229 -9.41 -2.31 6.07
C CYS A 229 -10.31 -2.02 7.28
N ARG A 230 -10.09 -2.69 8.43
CA ARG A 230 -10.90 -2.49 9.65
C ARG A 230 -10.77 -1.07 10.19
N GLU A 231 -9.55 -0.55 10.28
CA GLU A 231 -9.31 0.78 10.83
C GLU A 231 -9.80 1.89 9.89
N VAL A 232 -9.56 1.75 8.58
CA VAL A 232 -9.98 2.73 7.58
C VAL A 232 -11.51 2.75 7.42
N ALA A 233 -12.20 1.63 7.68
CA ALA A 233 -13.67 1.55 7.65
C ALA A 233 -14.37 2.52 8.64
N ALA A 234 -13.66 3.01 9.67
CA ALA A 234 -14.17 4.00 10.61
C ALA A 234 -14.16 5.45 10.08
N HIS A 235 -13.67 5.66 8.85
CA HIS A 235 -13.48 6.99 8.26
C HIS A 235 -14.21 7.13 6.92
N THR A 236 -14.36 8.39 6.49
CA THR A 236 -14.81 8.77 5.14
C THR A 236 -13.61 9.18 4.29
N ALA A 237 -13.80 9.30 2.97
CA ALA A 237 -12.79 9.83 2.08
C ALA A 237 -12.33 11.24 2.50
N ALA A 238 -13.25 12.08 2.98
CA ALA A 238 -12.93 13.44 3.44
C ALA A 238 -12.12 13.48 4.76
N THR A 239 -12.20 12.43 5.60
CA THR A 239 -11.62 12.46 6.96
C THR A 239 -10.36 11.60 7.11
N VAL A 240 -10.13 10.62 6.23
CA VAL A 240 -9.09 9.59 6.43
C VAL A 240 -7.68 10.16 6.52
N VAL A 241 -7.34 11.13 5.67
CA VAL A 241 -6.01 11.76 5.66
C VAL A 241 -5.81 12.60 6.92
N ALA A 242 -6.84 13.35 7.33
CA ALA A 242 -6.81 14.12 8.57
C ALA A 242 -6.63 13.20 9.79
N ALA A 243 -7.32 12.05 9.82
CA ALA A 243 -7.21 11.05 10.89
C ALA A 243 -5.78 10.48 11.02
N SER A 244 -5.01 10.44 9.93
CA SER A 244 -3.62 9.96 9.96
C SER A 244 -2.62 10.90 10.64
N GLN A 245 -2.92 12.20 10.72
CA GLN A 245 -1.97 13.22 11.20
C GLN A 245 -1.61 13.04 12.68
N GLY A 246 -2.58 12.60 13.49
CA GLY A 246 -2.40 12.28 14.92
C GLY A 246 -2.24 10.79 15.22
N ARG A 247 -2.23 9.93 14.19
CA ARG A 247 -2.20 8.48 14.38
C ARG A 247 -0.82 8.02 14.83
N GLU A 248 -0.75 7.33 15.96
CA GLU A 248 0.44 6.57 16.32
C GLU A 248 0.28 5.12 15.87
N PHE A 249 1.34 4.57 15.29
CA PHE A 249 1.39 3.17 14.91
C PHE A 249 2.78 2.61 15.25
N PRO A 250 2.88 1.43 15.90
CA PRO A 250 4.15 0.75 16.05
C PRO A 250 4.57 0.14 14.72
N THR A 251 5.85 -0.23 14.63
CA THR A 251 6.31 -1.13 13.57
C THR A 251 5.91 -2.54 13.97
N VAL A 252 5.14 -3.22 13.13
CA VAL A 252 4.65 -4.57 13.41
C VAL A 252 5.52 -5.59 12.69
N LEU A 253 6.25 -6.40 13.45
CA LEU A 253 6.98 -7.57 12.94
C LEU A 253 6.36 -8.81 13.57
N PRO A 254 5.45 -9.53 12.86
CA PRO A 254 4.85 -10.73 13.41
C PRO A 254 5.91 -11.81 13.63
N ARG A 255 5.88 -12.45 14.80
CA ARG A 255 6.81 -13.52 15.17
C ARG A 255 6.09 -14.86 15.17
N LEU A 256 6.76 -15.88 14.63
CA LEU A 256 6.30 -17.25 14.76
C LEU A 256 6.49 -17.71 16.21
N VAL A 257 5.41 -18.14 16.86
CA VAL A 257 5.44 -18.72 18.20
C VAL A 257 4.70 -20.04 18.22
N LEU A 258 5.08 -20.94 19.12
CA LEU A 258 4.38 -22.20 19.37
C LEU A 258 3.57 -22.07 20.67
N VAL A 259 2.26 -22.33 20.59
CA VAL A 259 1.36 -22.41 21.75
C VAL A 259 0.73 -23.79 21.72
N ASP A 260 1.00 -24.60 22.75
CA ASP A 260 0.59 -26.02 22.82
C ASP A 260 0.96 -26.80 21.54
N ASP A 261 2.22 -26.67 21.10
CA ASP A 261 2.78 -27.26 19.86
C ASP A 261 2.08 -26.84 18.56
N ARG A 262 1.23 -25.81 18.59
CA ARG A 262 0.57 -25.25 17.41
C ARG A 262 1.21 -23.91 17.03
N PRO A 263 1.48 -23.65 15.73
CA PRO A 263 2.10 -22.41 15.30
C PRO A 263 1.09 -21.26 15.19
N TYR A 264 1.49 -20.11 15.73
CA TYR A 264 0.76 -18.83 15.67
C TYR A 264 1.71 -17.71 15.20
N LEU A 265 1.11 -16.68 14.62
CA LEU A 265 1.73 -15.37 14.45
C LEU A 265 1.37 -14.51 15.67
N GLU A 266 2.38 -14.14 16.44
CA GLU A 266 2.27 -13.18 17.52
C GLU A 266 2.55 -11.78 16.99
N THR A 267 1.67 -10.83 17.32
CA THR A 267 1.87 -9.40 17.04
C THR A 267 1.70 -8.57 18.30
N ASP A 268 2.41 -7.44 18.35
CA ASP A 268 2.31 -6.45 19.43
C ASP A 268 1.12 -5.51 19.25
N LEU A 269 0.33 -5.72 18.20
CA LEU A 269 -1.01 -5.16 18.11
C LEU A 269 -1.79 -5.77 19.28
N GLY A 270 -2.45 -4.93 20.10
CA GLY A 270 -3.41 -5.42 21.09
C GLY A 270 -4.49 -6.30 20.44
N GLU A 271 -5.41 -6.85 21.23
CA GLU A 271 -6.65 -7.35 20.63
C GLU A 271 -7.25 -6.17 19.84
N SER A 272 -7.38 -6.31 18.52
CA SER A 272 -8.07 -5.29 17.72
C SER A 272 -9.49 -5.15 18.29
N PRO A 273 -9.95 -3.93 18.58
CA PRO A 273 -11.28 -3.71 19.14
C PRO A 273 -12.39 -4.21 18.21
#